data_AF-A0A7V0I845-F1
#
_entry.id   AF-A0A7V0I845-F1
#
_cell.length_a   1.000
_cell.length_b   1.000
_cell.length_c   1.000
_cell.angle_alpha   90.00
_cell.angle_beta   90.00
_cell.angle_gamma   90.00
#
_symmetry.space_group_name_H-M   'P 1'
#
loop_
_entity.id
_entity.type
_entity.pdbx_description
1 polymer ?
#
loop_
_entity_poly.entity_id
_entity_poly.type
_entity_poly.pdbx_seq_one_letter_code
_entity_poly.pdbx_strand_id
1 'polypeptide(L)'
;MRGEARTVVWFQAAGCTGCSISLMNATYPDIKNLLLDEIVPGKGIGLVFHATLMGPTGRPALEVLEKIPAEEAGEYVLVVEGAIPTAAGGKYGTVGEVPMRERAAE
;
A
#
# COMPACT_ATOMS: atom_id res chain seq x y z
N MET A 1 -1.64 -4.86 -24.68
CA MET A 1 -0.33 -4.41 -24.17
C MET A 1 -0.59 -3.82 -22.81
N ARG A 2 0.09 -4.25 -21.73
CA ARG A 2 -0.05 -3.58 -20.43
C ARG A 2 0.52 -2.16 -20.60
N GLY A 3 -0.32 -1.14 -20.47
CA GLY A 3 0.14 0.24 -20.33
C GLY A 3 1.06 0.42 -19.11
N GLU A 4 1.62 1.62 -18.93
CA GLU A 4 2.45 1.95 -17.78
C GLU A 4 1.60 1.88 -16.50
N ALA A 5 1.88 0.93 -15.62
CA ALA A 5 1.20 0.83 -14.33
C ALA A 5 2.01 1.59 -13.28
N ARG A 6 1.41 2.60 -12.65
CA ARG A 6 2.07 3.33 -11.56
C ARG A 6 2.06 2.47 -10.30
N THR A 7 3.23 2.20 -9.75
CA THR A 7 3.39 1.43 -8.51
C THR A 7 2.77 2.18 -7.33
N VAL A 8 1.93 1.48 -6.57
CA VAL A 8 1.27 2.00 -5.37
C VAL A 8 1.51 1.04 -4.20
N VAL A 9 2.07 1.58 -3.13
CA VAL A 9 2.20 0.91 -1.83
C VAL A 9 1.16 1.50 -0.90
N TRP A 10 0.19 0.69 -0.45
CA TRP A 10 -0.83 1.09 0.50
C TRP A 10 -0.49 0.59 1.90
N PHE A 11 0.18 1.43 2.67
CA PHE A 11 0.62 1.13 4.03
C PHE A 11 -0.50 1.36 5.04
N GLN A 12 -1.03 0.28 5.59
CA GLN A 12 -2.05 0.31 6.65
C GLN A 12 -1.36 0.37 8.02
N ALA A 13 -1.43 1.53 8.68
CA ALA A 13 -0.88 1.78 10.00
C ALA A 13 -1.94 1.57 11.10
N ALA A 14 -1.94 2.37 12.17
CA ALA A 14 -2.93 2.26 13.24
C ALA A 14 -4.27 2.86 12.80
N GLY A 15 -5.15 2.02 12.25
CA GLY A 15 -6.47 2.42 11.75
C GLY A 15 -7.53 1.34 11.93
N CYS A 16 -8.75 1.66 11.50
CA CYS A 16 -9.90 0.75 11.58
C CYS A 16 -10.21 0.02 10.25
N THR A 17 -9.33 0.14 9.25
CA THR A 17 -9.53 -0.42 7.89
C THR A 17 -10.67 0.26 7.10
N GLY A 18 -11.29 1.29 7.66
CA GLY A 18 -12.42 1.99 7.03
C GLY A 18 -12.10 2.63 5.68
N CYS A 19 -10.86 3.11 5.48
CA CYS A 19 -10.47 3.70 4.19
C CYS A 19 -10.35 2.62 3.11
N SER A 20 -9.82 1.44 3.46
CA SER A 20 -9.82 0.25 2.59
C SER A 20 -11.25 -0.19 2.22
N ILE A 21 -12.17 -0.22 3.20
CA ILE A 21 -13.59 -0.54 2.92
C ILE A 21 -14.22 0.51 2.02
N SER A 22 -13.91 1.80 2.22
CA SER A 22 -14.38 2.88 1.36
C SER A 22 -13.88 2.71 -0.09
N LEU A 23 -12.62 2.32 -0.28
CA LEU A 23 -12.04 2.05 -1.60
C LEU A 23 -12.78 0.90 -2.30
N MET A 24 -13.02 -0.21 -1.59
CA MET A 24 -13.70 -1.37 -2.16
C MET A 24 -15.18 -1.11 -2.52
N ASN A 25 -15.81 -0.12 -1.89
CA ASN A 25 -17.19 0.28 -2.18
C ASN A 25 -17.31 1.43 -3.20
N ALA A 26 -16.20 1.90 -3.76
CA ALA A 26 -16.24 2.91 -4.82
C ALA A 26 -17.02 2.37 -6.04
N THR A 27 -17.90 3.20 -6.61
CA THR A 27 -18.76 2.82 -7.74
C THR A 27 -18.13 3.11 -9.10
N TYR A 28 -17.26 4.12 -9.20
CA TYR A 28 -16.50 4.42 -10.41
C TYR A 28 -15.28 5.31 -10.12
N PRO A 29 -14.06 4.91 -10.54
CA PRO A 29 -13.70 3.54 -10.94
C PRO A 29 -13.98 2.55 -9.79
N ASP A 30 -14.45 1.35 -10.12
CA ASP A 30 -14.66 0.30 -9.11
C ASP A 30 -13.35 -0.42 -8.74
N ILE A 31 -13.38 -1.27 -7.72
CA ILE A 31 -12.18 -2.00 -7.27
C ILE A 31 -11.60 -2.94 -8.34
N LYS A 32 -12.45 -3.50 -9.21
CA LYS A 32 -11.99 -4.37 -10.30
C LYS A 32 -11.24 -3.53 -11.34
N ASN A 33 -11.77 -2.36 -11.68
CA ASN A 33 -11.11 -1.43 -12.60
C ASN A 33 -9.75 -1.01 -12.05
N LEU A 34 -9.68 -0.69 -10.76
CA LEU A 34 -8.45 -0.29 -10.11
C LEU A 34 -7.37 -1.38 -10.12
N LEU A 35 -7.76 -2.64 -9.90
CA LEU A 35 -6.81 -3.74 -9.79
C LEU A 35 -6.40 -4.34 -11.14
N LEU A 36 -7.29 -4.34 -12.13
CA LEU A 36 -7.12 -5.14 -13.35
C LEU A 36 -7.11 -4.32 -14.64
N ASP A 37 -7.68 -3.12 -14.65
CA ASP A 37 -7.89 -2.33 -15.86
C ASP A 37 -6.98 -1.09 -15.92
N GLU A 38 -7.01 -0.40 -17.06
CA GLU A 38 -6.44 0.93 -17.18
C GLU A 38 -7.43 1.96 -16.65
N ILE A 39 -6.98 2.86 -15.76
CA ILE A 39 -7.81 3.95 -15.20
C ILE A 39 -8.03 5.04 -16.25
N VAL A 40 -7.00 5.33 -17.03
CA VAL A 40 -7.04 6.18 -18.23
C VAL A 40 -6.22 5.49 -19.33
N PRO A 41 -6.43 5.79 -20.62
CA PRO A 41 -5.75 5.09 -21.71
C PRO A 41 -4.23 5.02 -21.52
N GLY A 42 -3.71 3.78 -21.48
CA GLY A 42 -2.29 3.49 -21.30
C GLY A 42 -1.76 3.61 -19.86
N LYS A 43 -2.60 3.90 -18.86
CA LYS A 43 -2.18 4.03 -17.45
C LYS A 43 -3.03 3.20 -16.49
N GLY A 44 -2.39 2.27 -15.79
CA GLY A 44 -2.99 1.45 -14.74
C GLY A 44 -2.42 1.76 -13.35
N ILE A 45 -2.97 1.10 -12.34
CA ILE A 45 -2.45 1.12 -10.97
C ILE A 45 -1.85 -0.25 -10.64
N GLY A 46 -0.57 -0.27 -10.27
CA GLY A 46 0.08 -1.44 -9.71
C GLY A 46 0.00 -1.42 -8.20
N LEU A 47 -1.10 -1.89 -7.61
CA LEU A 47 -1.25 -1.98 -6.15
C LEU A 47 -0.42 -3.17 -5.63
N VAL A 48 0.87 -2.94 -5.38
CA VAL A 48 1.84 -3.99 -5.05
C VAL A 48 1.81 -4.41 -3.59
N PHE A 49 1.33 -3.53 -2.70
CA PHE A 49 1.15 -3.83 -1.28
C PHE A 49 -0.18 -3.25 -0.79
N HIS A 50 -1.01 -4.09 -0.21
CA HIS A 50 -2.23 -3.70 0.50
C HIS A 50 -2.63 -4.87 1.42
N ALA A 51 -2.41 -4.75 2.73
CA ALA A 51 -2.48 -5.89 3.65
C ALA A 51 -3.84 -6.60 3.68
N THR A 52 -4.93 -5.89 3.36
CA THR A 52 -6.29 -6.46 3.29
C THR A 52 -6.61 -7.21 1.98
N LEU A 53 -5.95 -6.88 0.87
CA LEU A 53 -6.32 -7.34 -0.49
C LEU A 53 -5.27 -8.25 -1.14
N MET A 54 -4.00 -8.10 -0.76
CA MET A 54 -2.91 -8.84 -1.39
C MET A 54 -2.94 -10.33 -1.03
N GLY A 55 -2.45 -11.17 -1.94
CA GLY A 55 -2.31 -12.61 -1.70
C GLY A 55 -1.12 -13.01 -0.80
N PRO A 56 0.10 -12.45 -0.99
CA PRO A 56 1.26 -12.79 -0.18
C PRO A 56 1.07 -12.45 1.31
N THR A 57 1.70 -13.23 2.19
CA THR A 57 1.72 -12.99 3.65
C THR A 57 3.12 -13.21 4.20
N GLY A 58 3.39 -12.72 5.41
CA GLY A 58 4.69 -12.90 6.08
C GLY A 58 5.86 -12.33 5.26
N ARG A 59 6.95 -13.08 5.16
CA ARG A 59 8.20 -12.62 4.53
C ARG A 59 8.04 -12.13 3.07
N PRO A 60 7.37 -12.87 2.17
CA PRO A 60 7.08 -12.39 0.81
C PRO A 60 6.36 -11.04 0.76
N ALA A 61 5.47 -10.76 1.72
CA ALA A 61 4.77 -9.48 1.79
C ALA A 61 5.70 -8.36 2.26
N LEU A 62 6.53 -8.63 3.28
CA LEU A 62 7.48 -7.65 3.82
C LEU A 62 8.58 -7.29 2.82
N GLU A 63 8.98 -8.20 1.93
CA GLU A 63 9.93 -7.91 0.86
C GLU A 63 9.50 -6.77 -0.05
N VAL A 64 8.19 -6.62 -0.29
CA VAL A 64 7.67 -5.52 -1.11
C VAL A 64 7.93 -4.17 -0.42
N LEU A 65 7.68 -4.11 0.89
CA LEU A 65 7.94 -2.89 1.68
C LEU A 65 9.42 -2.53 1.77
N GLU A 66 10.31 -3.52 1.67
CA GLU A 66 11.76 -3.32 1.76
C GLU A 66 12.41 -2.97 0.41
N LYS A 67 11.89 -3.52 -0.69
CA LYS A 67 12.47 -3.35 -2.03
C LYS A 67 12.00 -2.08 -2.72
N ILE A 68 10.70 -1.78 -2.66
CA ILE A 68 10.10 -0.70 -3.47
C ILE A 68 10.69 0.68 -3.15
N PRO A 69 10.91 1.08 -1.87
CA PRO A 69 11.54 2.37 -1.58
C PRO A 69 12.94 2.52 -2.19
N ALA A 70 13.69 1.43 -2.32
CA ALA A 70 15.03 1.43 -2.89
C ALA A 70 15.03 1.32 -4.44
N GLU A 71 14.17 0.47 -4.99
CA GLU A 71 14.12 0.16 -6.43
C GLU A 71 13.35 1.21 -7.25
N GLU A 72 12.36 1.87 -6.64
CA GLU A 72 11.47 2.83 -7.30
C GLU A 72 11.45 4.20 -6.61
N ALA A 73 12.55 4.59 -5.95
CA ALA A 73 12.68 5.84 -5.22
C ALA A 73 12.22 7.05 -6.06
N GLY A 74 11.22 7.78 -5.56
CA GLY A 74 10.64 8.95 -6.23
C GLY A 74 9.62 8.65 -7.34
N GLU A 75 9.42 7.37 -7.70
CA GLU A 75 8.52 6.96 -8.78
C GLU A 75 7.24 6.26 -8.29
N TYR A 76 7.25 5.63 -7.11
CA TYR A 76 6.06 5.00 -6.53
C TYR A 76 5.19 6.00 -5.75
N VAL A 77 3.91 5.67 -5.61
CA VAL A 77 2.99 6.40 -4.73
C VAL A 77 2.84 5.64 -3.42
N LEU A 78 3.11 6.32 -2.30
CA LEU A 78 2.81 5.83 -0.96
C LEU A 78 1.44 6.34 -0.52
N VAL A 79 0.53 5.43 -0.22
CA VAL A 79 -0.74 5.73 0.47
C VAL A 79 -0.60 5.27 1.90
N VAL A 80 -0.86 6.17 2.86
CA VAL A 80 -0.87 5.85 4.29
C VAL A 80 -2.30 5.88 4.80
N GLU A 81 -2.75 4.75 5.35
CA GLU A 81 -4.05 4.62 6.01
C GLU A 81 -3.85 4.51 7.53
N GLY A 82 -4.57 5.32 8.30
CA GLY A 82 -4.49 5.33 9.75
C GLY A 82 -3.38 6.22 10.31
N ALA A 83 -3.26 6.25 11.63
CA ALA A 83 -2.26 7.06 12.35
C ALA A 83 -0.91 6.34 12.45
N ILE A 84 0.18 7.11 12.44
CA ILE A 84 1.52 6.60 12.76
C ILE A 84 1.76 6.72 14.27
N PRO A 85 1.79 5.63 15.03
CA PRO A 85 2.07 5.70 16.47
C PRO A 85 3.53 6.10 16.71
N THR A 86 3.76 7.19 17.43
CA THR A 86 5.11 7.71 17.75
C THR A 86 5.47 7.56 19.23
N ALA A 87 4.47 7.42 20.11
CA ALA A 87 4.68 7.23 21.55
C ALA A 87 5.39 5.90 21.86
N ALA A 88 6.02 5.82 23.04
CA ALA A 88 6.82 4.67 23.48
C ALA A 88 7.89 4.21 22.46
N GLY A 89 8.41 5.13 21.63
CA GLY A 89 9.36 4.81 20.56
C GLY A 89 8.73 4.04 19.40
N GLY A 90 7.43 4.22 19.13
CA GLY A 90 6.72 3.55 18.04
C GLY A 90 6.20 2.15 18.36
N LYS A 91 6.37 1.68 19.60
CA LYS A 91 6.02 0.30 20.02
C LYS A 91 4.52 -0.04 20.01
N TYR A 92 3.65 0.96 19.85
CA TYR A 92 2.20 0.73 19.79
C TYR A 92 1.72 0.19 18.43
N GLY A 93 2.59 0.07 17.42
CA GLY A 93 2.25 -0.58 16.17
C GLY A 93 3.49 -1.00 15.38
N THR A 94 3.51 -2.25 14.95
CA THR A 94 4.58 -2.83 14.12
C THR A 94 4.01 -3.48 12.87
N VAL A 95 4.79 -3.49 11.79
CA VAL A 95 4.53 -4.28 10.59
C VAL A 95 5.72 -5.22 10.39
N GLY A 96 5.45 -6.52 10.56
CA GLY A 96 6.51 -7.47 10.92
C GLY A 96 7.11 -7.11 12.28
N GLU A 97 8.43 -7.15 12.37
CA GLU A 97 9.21 -6.87 13.57
C GLU A 97 9.64 -5.39 13.69
N VAL A 98 9.24 -4.53 12.73
CA VAL A 98 9.67 -3.14 12.64
C VAL A 98 8.53 -2.18 13.03
N PRO A 99 8.79 -1.16 13.87
CA PRO A 99 7.82 -0.12 14.18
C PRO A 99 7.23 0.54 12.92
N MET A 100 5.92 0.78 12.91
CA MET A 100 5.23 1.44 11.78
C MET A 100 5.84 2.80 11.43
N ARG A 101 6.33 3.53 12.44
CA ARG A 101 7.01 4.82 12.25
C ARG A 101 8.26 4.71 11.38
N GLU A 102 9.03 3.63 11.53
CA GLU A 102 10.25 3.41 10.76
C GLU A 102 9.89 3.03 9.32
N ARG A 103 8.94 2.09 9.15
CA ARG A 103 8.43 1.68 7.82
C ARG A 103 7.82 2.82 7.01
N ALA A 104 7.14 3.77 7.66
CA ALA A 104 6.52 4.90 6.98
C ALA A 104 7.49 6.05 6.68
N ALA A 105 8.72 5.99 7.19
CA ALA A 105 9.75 7.01 6.98
C ALA A 105 10.80 6.60 5.94
N GLU A 106 10.76 5.35 5.49
CA GLU A 106 11.53 4.77 4.37
C GLU A 106 10.93 5.18 3.03
#